data_AF-A0A255FZS6-F1
#
_entry.id   AF-A0A255FZS6-F1
#
_cell.length_a   1.000
_cell.length_b   1.000
_cell.length_c   1.000
_cell.angle_alpha   90.00
_cell.angle_beta   90.00
_cell.angle_gamma   90.00
#
_symmetry.space_group_name_H-M   'P 1'
#
loop_
_entity.id
_entity.type
_entity.pdbx_description
1 polymer ?
#
loop_
_entity_poly.entity_id
_entity_poly.type
_entity_poly.pdbx_seq_one_letter_code
_entity_poly.pdbx_strand_id
1 'polypeptide(L)'
;MTEQENPGEWAFDGHGELHDLSNHILDIPPAPEPITWRNVVDVPKPHGYRCAIPGDQGQKTLYDHRVVSPVYEDLDGGQWVNVCHEPVWWDWIDMGDQRPDRVPHSTAVRACYVWVEVRYRAGDRIQ
;
A
#
# COMPACT_ATOMS: atom_id res chain seq x y z
N MET A 1 -36.31 -10.36 12.79
CA MET A 1 -35.14 -9.59 12.32
C MET A 1 -34.15 -10.61 11.82
N THR A 2 -34.00 -10.72 10.52
CA THR A 2 -33.02 -11.60 9.88
C THR A 2 -31.65 -10.96 10.05
N GLU A 3 -30.75 -11.62 10.79
CA GLU A 3 -29.31 -11.36 10.71
C GLU A 3 -28.91 -11.51 9.25
N GLN A 4 -28.53 -10.40 8.64
CA GLN A 4 -27.97 -10.40 7.31
C GLN A 4 -26.53 -10.92 7.48
N GLU A 5 -26.34 -12.22 7.25
CA GLU A 5 -25.01 -12.84 7.21
C GLU A 5 -24.18 -12.04 6.22
N ASN A 6 -23.19 -11.32 6.75
CA ASN A 6 -22.20 -10.62 5.95
C ASN A 6 -21.33 -11.74 5.33
N PRO A 7 -21.39 -11.99 4.02
CA PRO A 7 -20.61 -13.07 3.42
C PRO A 7 -19.15 -12.63 3.51
N GLY A 8 -18.43 -13.13 4.52
CA GLY A 8 -17.04 -12.74 4.75
C GLY A 8 -16.21 -12.87 3.48
N GLU A 9 -15.32 -11.92 3.23
CA GLU A 9 -14.35 -12.02 2.14
C GLU A 9 -13.32 -13.09 2.53
N TRP A 10 -13.57 -14.34 2.14
CA TRP A 10 -12.62 -15.43 2.35
C TRP A 10 -11.57 -15.40 1.24
N ALA A 11 -10.29 -15.40 1.60
CA ALA A 11 -9.19 -15.48 0.64
C ALA A 11 -8.13 -16.48 1.08
N PHE A 12 -7.48 -17.13 0.12
CA PHE A 12 -6.29 -17.93 0.39
C PHE A 12 -5.05 -17.03 0.47
N ASP A 13 -4.19 -17.26 1.45
CA ASP A 13 -2.88 -16.62 1.49
C ASP A 13 -1.88 -17.27 0.51
N GLY A 14 -0.66 -16.72 0.44
CA GLY A 14 0.43 -17.23 -0.40
C GLY A 14 0.96 -18.62 -0.02
N HIS A 15 0.46 -19.21 1.09
CA HIS A 15 0.78 -20.56 1.57
C HIS A 15 -0.38 -21.55 1.41
N GLY A 16 -1.54 -21.08 0.93
CA GLY A 16 -2.73 -21.90 0.70
C GLY A 16 -3.63 -22.04 1.93
N GLU A 17 -3.44 -21.23 2.97
CA GLU A 17 -4.33 -21.20 4.13
C GLU A 17 -5.52 -20.26 3.86
N LEU A 18 -6.72 -20.68 4.26
CA LEU A 18 -7.95 -19.92 4.07
C LEU A 18 -8.14 -18.93 5.23
N HIS A 19 -8.14 -17.63 4.92
CA HIS A 19 -8.31 -16.57 5.90
C HIS A 19 -9.64 -15.84 5.73
N ASP A 20 -10.27 -15.54 6.86
CA ASP A 20 -11.42 -14.65 6.93
C ASP A 20 -10.93 -13.19 6.95
N LEU A 21 -11.13 -12.48 5.84
CA LEU A 21 -10.76 -11.07 5.74
C LEU A 21 -11.83 -10.13 6.32
N SER A 22 -12.98 -10.64 6.78
CA SER A 22 -14.06 -9.80 7.31
C SER A 22 -13.69 -9.07 8.61
N ASN A 23 -12.62 -9.51 9.30
CA ASN A 23 -12.04 -8.84 10.47
C ASN A 23 -10.56 -8.50 10.27
N HIS A 24 -10.12 -8.20 9.05
CA HIS A 24 -8.74 -7.80 8.79
C HIS A 24 -8.47 -6.40 9.38
N ILE A 25 -8.15 -6.36 10.67
CA ILE A 25 -7.72 -5.15 11.37
C ILE A 25 -6.27 -4.91 10.98
N LEU A 26 -6.06 -4.08 9.96
CA LEU A 26 -4.74 -3.54 9.65
C LEU A 26 -4.32 -2.61 10.80
N ASP A 27 -3.24 -2.95 11.50
CA ASP A 27 -2.66 -2.05 12.49
C ASP A 27 -1.88 -0.94 11.78
N ILE A 28 -2.58 0.16 11.49
CA ILE A 28 -1.99 1.36 10.93
C ILE A 28 -1.56 2.24 12.10
N PRO A 29 -0.25 2.48 12.30
CA PRO A 29 0.19 3.37 13.37
C PRO A 29 -0.35 4.79 13.13
N PRO A 30 -0.49 5.60 14.18
CA PRO A 30 -0.76 7.03 14.00
C PRO A 30 0.36 7.68 13.18
N ALA A 31 0.00 8.46 12.16
CA ALA A 31 0.95 9.26 11.41
C ALA A 31 1.44 10.44 12.27
N PRO A 32 2.75 10.74 12.31
CA PRO A 32 3.24 11.95 12.96
C PRO A 32 2.80 13.18 12.16
N GLU A 33 2.34 14.25 12.82
CA GLU A 33 2.05 15.52 12.13
C GLU A 33 3.30 16.06 11.39
N PRO A 34 3.15 16.66 10.20
CA PRO A 34 1.92 16.98 9.46
C PRO A 34 1.49 15.89 8.44
N ILE A 35 1.86 14.63 8.69
CA ILE A 35 1.59 13.50 7.80
C ILE A 35 0.23 12.89 8.14
N THR A 36 -0.46 12.38 7.13
CA THR A 36 -1.58 11.45 7.29
C THR A 36 -1.42 10.28 6.34
N TRP A 37 -1.77 9.10 6.84
CA TRP A 37 -1.87 7.90 6.04
C TRP A 37 -3.16 7.94 5.22
N ARG A 38 -3.04 7.80 3.90
CA ARG A 38 -4.18 7.56 3.02
C ARG A 38 -3.96 6.26 2.25
N ASN A 39 -5.03 5.54 1.98
CA ASN A 39 -4.93 4.36 1.14
C ASN A 39 -4.42 4.77 -0.25
N VAL A 40 -3.53 3.98 -0.84
CA VAL A 40 -2.90 4.31 -2.12
C VAL A 40 -3.92 4.48 -3.26
N VAL A 41 -5.06 3.77 -3.20
CA VAL A 41 -6.11 3.86 -4.22
C VAL A 41 -6.82 5.22 -4.23
N ASP A 42 -6.84 5.91 -3.09
CA ASP A 42 -7.48 7.22 -2.92
C ASP A 42 -6.53 8.38 -3.26
N VAL A 43 -5.26 8.09 -3.56
CA VAL A 43 -4.23 9.10 -3.81
C VAL A 43 -3.93 9.20 -5.30
N PRO A 44 -4.19 10.37 -5.92
CA PRO A 44 -3.87 10.55 -7.33
C PRO A 44 -2.35 10.60 -7.52
N LYS A 45 -1.84 9.77 -8.45
CA LYS A 45 -0.41 9.67 -8.80
C LYS A 45 0.48 9.32 -7.59
N PRO A 46 0.31 8.12 -6.99
CA PRO A 46 1.03 7.74 -5.78
C PRO A 46 2.53 7.42 -6.01
N HIS A 47 2.98 7.36 -7.27
CA HIS A 47 4.36 7.05 -7.61
C HIS A 47 5.35 8.00 -6.90
N GLY A 48 6.30 7.39 -6.20
CA GLY A 48 7.35 8.04 -5.44
C GLY A 48 6.96 8.34 -4.00
N TYR A 49 5.71 8.14 -3.59
CA TYR A 49 5.30 8.42 -2.21
C TYR A 49 5.87 7.35 -1.28
N ARG A 50 6.29 7.76 -0.08
CA ARG A 50 6.63 6.82 1.00
C ARG A 50 5.35 6.10 1.42
N CYS A 51 5.46 4.82 1.68
CA CYS A 51 4.34 3.99 2.06
C CYS A 51 4.66 3.08 3.25
N ALA A 52 3.58 2.71 3.94
CA ALA A 52 3.53 1.64 4.90
C ALA A 52 2.65 0.51 4.36
N ILE A 53 3.03 -0.72 4.69
CA ILE A 53 2.28 -1.93 4.35
C ILE A 53 2.00 -2.64 5.67
N PRO A 54 0.78 -2.54 6.21
CA PRO A 54 0.45 -3.18 7.48
C PRO A 54 0.64 -4.69 7.34
N GLY A 55 1.26 -5.29 8.36
CA GLY A 55 1.35 -6.75 8.45
C GLY A 55 -0.01 -7.33 8.82
N ASP A 56 -0.24 -8.60 8.46
CA ASP A 56 -1.35 -9.37 9.01
C ASP A 56 -1.00 -9.91 10.42
N GLN A 57 -2.01 -10.28 11.20
CA GLN A 57 -1.94 -11.12 12.43
C GLN A 57 -0.54 -11.27 13.09
N GLY A 58 -0.02 -10.21 13.71
CA GLY A 58 1.24 -10.23 14.48
C GLY A 58 2.52 -10.03 13.67
N GLN A 59 2.43 -9.94 12.34
CA GLN A 59 3.50 -9.41 11.50
C GLN A 59 3.64 -7.90 11.70
N LYS A 60 4.87 -7.41 11.65
CA LYS A 60 5.16 -5.98 11.79
C LYS A 60 4.82 -5.26 10.49
N THR A 61 4.18 -4.11 10.61
CA THR A 61 4.03 -3.14 9.52
C THR A 61 5.39 -2.83 8.91
N LEU A 62 5.46 -2.95 7.58
CA LEU A 62 6.64 -2.59 6.81
C LEU A 62 6.62 -1.08 6.56
N TYR A 63 7.67 -0.40 7.01
CA TYR A 63 7.93 1.01 6.73
C TYR A 63 9.10 1.16 5.75
N ASP A 64 9.46 2.40 5.43
CA ASP A 64 10.61 2.73 4.57
C ASP A 64 10.52 2.10 3.17
N HIS A 65 9.29 2.00 2.66
CA HIS A 65 9.02 1.62 1.28
C HIS A 65 8.52 2.81 0.49
N ARG A 66 8.62 2.73 -0.84
CA ARG A 66 8.05 3.69 -1.77
C ARG A 66 7.21 2.98 -2.80
N VAL A 67 6.12 3.62 -3.19
CA VAL A 67 5.31 3.22 -4.34
C VAL A 67 6.07 3.54 -5.62
N VAL A 68 6.27 2.54 -6.49
CA VAL A 68 7.07 2.65 -7.72
C VAL A 68 6.28 2.40 -9.01
N SER A 69 4.97 2.27 -8.90
CA SER A 69 4.06 2.18 -10.04
C SER A 69 2.78 2.98 -9.78
N PRO A 70 2.00 3.30 -10.84
CA PRO A 70 0.58 3.57 -10.64
C PRO A 70 -0.14 2.35 -10.04
N VAL A 71 -1.33 2.56 -9.49
CA VAL A 71 -2.26 1.45 -9.22
C VAL A 71 -2.70 0.85 -10.56
N TYR A 72 -2.66 -0.47 -10.67
CA TYR A 72 -3.05 -1.22 -11.86
C TYR A 72 -3.97 -2.38 -11.49
N GLU A 73 -4.78 -2.82 -12.43
CA GLU A 73 -5.73 -3.93 -12.25
C GLU A 73 -5.20 -5.20 -12.92
N ASP A 74 -5.43 -6.35 -12.29
CA ASP A 74 -5.27 -7.66 -12.92
C ASP A 74 -6.51 -8.04 -13.76
N LEU A 75 -6.49 -9.24 -14.36
CA LEU A 75 -7.60 -9.72 -15.20
C LEU A 75 -8.88 -10.02 -14.41
N ASP A 76 -8.77 -10.22 -13.11
CA ASP A 76 -9.88 -10.54 -12.20
C ASP A 76 -10.42 -9.29 -11.48
N GLY A 77 -9.90 -8.09 -11.82
CA GLY A 77 -10.28 -6.82 -11.22
C GLY A 77 -9.61 -6.51 -9.88
N GLY A 78 -8.62 -7.31 -9.48
CA GLY A 78 -7.79 -7.03 -8.31
C GLY A 78 -6.89 -5.82 -8.55
N GLN A 79 -6.84 -4.90 -7.59
CA GLN A 79 -5.99 -3.70 -7.66
C GLN A 79 -4.64 -3.92 -6.96
N TRP A 80 -3.57 -3.56 -7.66
CA TRP A 80 -2.19 -3.80 -7.26
C TRP A 80 -1.32 -2.57 -7.45
N VAL A 81 -0.22 -2.53 -6.71
CA VAL A 81 0.82 -1.53 -6.85
C VAL A 81 2.17 -2.17 -6.59
N ASN A 82 3.21 -1.72 -7.29
CA ASN A 82 4.58 -2.11 -7.00
C ASN A 82 5.17 -1.17 -5.94
N VAL A 83 5.89 -1.77 -4.99
CA VAL A 83 6.65 -1.06 -3.96
C VAL A 83 8.10 -1.50 -3.98
N CYS A 84 9.01 -0.67 -3.48
CA CYS A 84 10.38 -1.10 -3.17
C CYS A 84 10.87 -0.46 -1.87
N HIS A 85 11.94 -1.01 -1.30
CA HIS A 85 12.62 -0.41 -0.15
C HIS A 85 13.25 0.93 -0.54
N GLU A 86 13.17 1.93 0.34
CA GLU A 86 13.51 3.33 0.05
C GLU A 86 14.96 3.55 -0.45
N PRO A 87 15.99 2.90 0.10
CA PRO A 87 17.33 2.89 -0.48
C PRO A 87 17.38 2.47 -1.96
N VAL A 88 16.63 1.43 -2.36
CA VAL A 88 16.59 0.95 -3.75
C VAL A 88 15.97 2.00 -4.67
N TRP A 89 14.97 2.74 -4.17
CA TRP A 89 14.40 3.87 -4.90
C TRP A 89 15.43 4.97 -5.14
N TRP A 90 16.19 5.35 -4.11
CA TRP A 90 17.20 6.40 -4.24
C TRP A 90 18.34 5.99 -5.18
N ASP A 91 18.83 4.76 -5.05
CA ASP A 91 19.82 4.20 -5.98
C ASP A 91 19.30 4.25 -7.43
N TRP A 92 18.03 3.92 -7.66
CA TRP A 92 17.41 3.96 -8.99
C TRP A 92 17.24 5.39 -9.52
N ILE A 93 16.92 6.36 -8.67
CA ILE A 93 16.86 7.79 -9.04
C ILE A 93 18.26 8.31 -9.41
N ASP A 94 19.28 7.95 -8.62
CA ASP A 94 20.65 8.42 -8.80
C ASP A 94 21.31 7.89 -10.08
N MET A 95 20.80 6.80 -10.66
CA MET A 95 21.21 6.31 -11.98
C MET A 95 20.87 7.29 -13.13
N GLY A 96 19.96 8.24 -12.91
CA GLY A 96 19.59 9.26 -13.91
C GLY A 96 19.11 8.63 -15.22
N ASP A 97 19.72 9.03 -16.33
CA ASP A 97 19.34 8.55 -17.68
C ASP A 97 19.69 7.07 -17.94
N GLN A 98 20.54 6.45 -17.10
CA GLN A 98 20.93 5.05 -17.24
C GLN A 98 19.97 4.09 -16.52
N ARG A 99 18.96 4.62 -15.83
CA ARG A 99 18.05 3.80 -15.03
C ARG A 99 17.21 2.87 -15.93
N PRO A 100 16.94 1.63 -15.49
CA PRO A 100 15.96 0.78 -16.15
C PRO A 100 14.54 1.36 -16.03
N ASP A 101 13.65 1.00 -16.95
CA ASP A 101 12.25 1.47 -16.97
C ASP A 101 11.47 1.11 -15.69
N ARG A 102 11.87 0.04 -15.01
CA ARG A 102 11.27 -0.44 -13.76
C ARG A 102 12.30 -0.41 -12.64
N VAL A 103 11.85 -0.05 -11.45
CA VAL A 103 12.70 -0.08 -10.25
C VAL A 103 13.07 -1.53 -9.95
N PRO A 104 14.37 -1.88 -9.84
CA PRO A 104 14.81 -3.22 -9.48
C PRO A 104 14.25 -3.67 -8.14
N HIS A 105 14.07 -4.98 -7.96
CA HIS A 105 13.59 -5.57 -6.70
C HIS A 105 12.26 -5.01 -6.19
N SER A 106 11.43 -4.45 -7.08
CA SER A 106 10.08 -4.04 -6.72
C SER A 106 9.18 -5.26 -6.54
N THR A 107 8.29 -5.21 -5.55
CA THR A 107 7.32 -6.27 -5.24
C THR A 107 5.92 -5.75 -5.49
N ALA A 108 5.08 -6.57 -6.14
CA ALA A 108 3.66 -6.28 -6.31
C ALA A 108 2.90 -6.59 -5.00
N VAL A 109 2.11 -5.64 -4.54
CA VAL A 109 1.30 -5.73 -3.32
C VAL A 109 -0.12 -5.28 -3.63
N ARG A 110 -1.12 -5.91 -3.01
CA ARG A 110 -2.51 -5.48 -3.16
C ARG A 110 -2.67 -4.04 -2.68
N ALA A 111 -3.27 -3.20 -3.51
CA ALA A 111 -3.37 -1.78 -3.26
C ALA A 111 -4.14 -1.46 -1.98
N CYS A 112 -5.16 -2.25 -1.63
CA CYS A 112 -5.92 -2.08 -0.39
C CYS A 112 -5.06 -2.15 0.90
N TYR A 113 -3.88 -2.79 0.84
CA TYR A 113 -2.95 -2.90 1.96
C TYR A 113 -1.83 -1.85 1.95
N VAL A 114 -1.83 -0.91 1.00
CA VAL A 114 -0.75 0.08 0.90
C VAL A 114 -1.27 1.46 1.30
N TRP A 115 -0.60 2.05 2.29
CA TRP A 115 -0.92 3.37 2.82
C TRP A 115 0.22 4.33 2.55
N VAL A 116 -0.04 5.49 1.97
CA VAL A 116 0.99 6.47 1.60
C VAL A 116 1.00 7.69 2.51
N GLU A 117 2.19 8.25 2.72
CA GLU A 117 2.38 9.50 3.44
C GLU A 117 1.85 10.68 2.62
N VAL A 118 0.78 11.32 3.08
CA VAL A 118 0.27 12.56 2.50
C VAL A 118 0.52 13.69 3.49
N ARG A 119 1.28 14.70 3.06
CA ARG A 119 1.48 15.92 3.86
C ARG A 119 0.34 16.91 3.62
N TYR A 120 -0.24 17.45 4.67
CA TYR A 120 -1.08 18.64 4.53
C TYR A 120 -0.21 19.88 4.31
N ARG A 121 -0.68 20.81 3.47
CA ARG A 121 -0.21 22.20 3.56
C ARG A 121 -1.03 22.91 4.63
N ALA A 122 -0.40 23.79 5.41
CA ALA A 122 -1.12 24.66 6.33
C ALA A 122 -2.17 25.47 5.53
N GLY A 123 -3.45 25.13 5.70
CA GLY A 123 -4.57 25.71 4.95
C GLY A 123 -5.48 24.70 4.24
N ASP A 124 -5.06 23.45 4.09
CA ASP A 124 -5.91 22.39 3.53
C ASP A 124 -6.95 21.96 4.58
N ARG A 125 -8.11 22.63 4.57
CA ARG A 125 -9.28 22.15 5.32
C ARG A 125 -9.63 20.76 4.81
N ILE A 126 -9.61 19.79 5.72
CA ILE A 126 -10.17 18.46 5.52
C ILE A 126 -11.67 18.66 5.26
N GLN A 127 -12.11 18.47 4.01
CA GLN A 127 -13.51 18.27 3.65
C GLN A 127 -13.81 16.79 3.65
#